data_AF-A0AA40WFU6-F1
#
_entry.id   AF-A0AA40WFU6-F1
#
_cell.length_a   1.000
_cell.length_b   1.000
_cell.length_c   1.000
_cell.angle_alpha   90.00
_cell.angle_beta   90.00
_cell.angle_gamma   90.00
#
_symmetry.space_group_name_H-M   'P 1'
#
loop_
_entity.id
_entity.type
_entity.pdbx_description
1 polymer ?
#
loop_
_entity_poly.entity_id
_entity_poly.type
_entity_poly.pdbx_seq_one_letter_code
_entity_poly.pdbx_strand_id
1 'polypeptide(L)'
;QHAEPYAIDITVRDDLSLIAVQGPNAQEKAATLFTDQQRHAVEGMKPFFGVQAGDLFIATTGYTGEAGYEIAMPNEKAADFWRALVEAGGKPCGLGARDTLRLEAGMNLYGQEMDEGISPLAANMGWTIAWEPADRDFIGREALEMQREKGH
;
A
#
# COMPACT_ATOMS: atom_id res chain seq x y z
N GLN A 1 16.66 -4.74 -15.29
CA GLN A 1 16.73 -4.71 -16.76
C GLN A 1 15.92 -3.55 -17.35
N HIS A 2 14.60 -3.46 -17.13
CA HIS A 2 13.80 -2.40 -17.78
C HIS A 2 14.10 -0.97 -17.34
N ALA A 3 14.67 -0.77 -16.15
CA ALA A 3 15.09 0.56 -15.69
C ALA A 3 16.44 1.01 -16.25
N GLU A 4 17.31 0.09 -16.71
CA GLU A 4 18.69 0.38 -17.15
C GLU A 4 18.79 1.43 -18.27
N PRO A 5 17.89 1.46 -19.28
CA PRO A 5 17.92 2.50 -20.30
C PRO A 5 17.50 3.89 -19.79
N TYR A 6 16.89 3.95 -18.59
CA TYR A 6 16.43 5.17 -17.97
C TYR A 6 17.44 5.57 -16.90
N ALA A 7 17.85 6.84 -16.87
CA ALA A 7 18.81 7.35 -15.87
C ALA A 7 18.16 7.46 -14.48
N ILE A 8 17.87 6.33 -13.86
CA ILE A 8 17.16 6.19 -12.59
C ILE A 8 18.01 5.36 -11.63
N ASP A 9 18.18 5.88 -10.41
CA ASP A 9 18.81 5.14 -9.32
C ASP A 9 17.78 4.24 -8.63
N ILE A 10 18.12 2.96 -8.46
CA ILE A 10 17.29 1.99 -7.75
C ILE A 10 17.91 1.74 -6.37
N THR A 11 17.17 2.10 -5.33
CA THR A 11 17.57 1.87 -3.94
C THR A 11 16.53 0.99 -3.27
N VAL A 12 16.96 -0.22 -2.87
CA VAL A 12 16.16 -1.09 -2.00
C VAL A 12 16.24 -0.57 -0.57
N ARG A 13 15.09 -0.47 0.11
CA ARG A 13 14.95 0.14 1.44
C ARG A 13 14.82 -0.90 2.55
N ASP A 14 15.79 -1.81 2.63
CA ASP A 14 15.87 -2.82 3.70
C ASP A 14 16.22 -2.21 5.07
N ASP A 15 16.57 -0.92 5.10
CA ASP A 15 16.79 -0.12 6.30
C ASP A 15 15.48 0.29 7.01
N LEU A 16 14.32 0.02 6.41
CA LEU A 16 13.01 0.40 6.94
C LEU A 16 12.17 -0.80 7.36
N SER A 17 11.49 -0.64 8.48
CA SER A 17 10.37 -1.47 8.91
C SER A 17 9.05 -0.77 8.59
N LEU A 18 7.97 -1.54 8.43
CA LEU A 18 6.63 -1.01 8.13
C LEU A 18 5.58 -1.62 9.06
N ILE A 19 4.72 -0.77 9.62
CA ILE A 19 3.57 -1.19 10.45
C ILE A 19 2.29 -0.64 9.83
N ALA A 20 1.34 -1.52 9.55
CA ALA A 20 -0.02 -1.16 9.13
C ALA A 20 -0.93 -1.02 10.36
N VAL A 21 -1.47 0.17 10.58
CA VAL A 21 -2.40 0.51 11.67
C VAL A 21 -3.76 0.79 11.02
N GLN A 22 -4.72 -0.14 11.19
CA GLN A 22 -5.95 -0.17 10.39
C GLN A 22 -7.19 -0.29 11.28
N GLY A 23 -8.30 0.31 10.84
CA GLY A 23 -9.59 0.35 11.53
C GLY A 23 -10.11 1.78 11.76
N PRO A 24 -11.37 1.94 12.20
CA PRO A 24 -12.05 3.23 12.26
C PRO A 24 -11.36 4.27 13.16
N ASN A 25 -10.67 3.82 14.22
CA ASN A 25 -9.95 4.69 15.17
C ASN A 25 -8.43 4.61 15.01
N ALA A 26 -7.94 3.99 13.92
CA ALA A 26 -6.52 3.69 13.73
C ALA A 26 -5.68 4.96 13.59
N GLN A 27 -6.14 5.90 12.76
CA GLN A 27 -5.45 7.16 12.51
C GLN A 27 -5.39 8.03 13.78
N GLU A 28 -6.49 8.09 14.54
CA GLU A 28 -6.55 8.82 15.82
C GLU A 28 -5.52 8.25 16.82
N LYS A 29 -5.50 6.92 17.01
CA LYS A 29 -4.56 6.27 17.92
C LYS A 29 -3.11 6.49 17.49
N ALA A 30 -2.79 6.29 16.22
CA ALA A 30 -1.43 6.54 15.71
C ALA A 30 -1.01 8.01 15.85
N ALA A 31 -1.93 8.96 15.65
CA ALA A 31 -1.64 10.39 15.77
C ALA A 31 -1.27 10.84 17.19
N THR A 32 -1.64 10.07 18.23
CA THR A 32 -1.18 10.33 19.60
C THR A 32 0.33 10.14 19.78
N LEU A 33 0.97 9.33 18.92
CA LEU A 33 2.40 9.04 18.95
C LEU A 33 3.21 10.02 18.10
N PHE A 34 2.54 10.80 17.27
CA PHE A 34 3.18 11.75 16.37
C PHE A 34 3.65 12.99 17.11
N THR A 35 4.70 13.61 16.58
CA THR A 35 5.07 15.00 16.93
C THR A 35 4.07 15.98 16.31
N ASP A 36 4.10 17.25 16.74
CA ASP A 36 3.26 18.30 16.13
C ASP A 36 3.53 18.45 14.63
N GLN A 37 4.80 18.34 14.22
CA GLN A 37 5.19 18.39 12.81
C GLN A 37 4.57 17.23 12.01
N GLN A 38 4.58 16.02 12.55
CA GLN A 38 3.99 14.85 11.92
C GLN A 38 2.46 14.95 11.86
N ARG A 39 1.81 15.41 12.94
CA ARG A 39 0.36 15.68 12.94
C ARG A 39 -0.04 16.68 11.87
N HIS A 40 0.71 17.78 11.76
CA HIS A 40 0.44 18.79 10.73
C HIS A 40 0.65 18.24 9.31
N ALA A 41 1.67 17.40 9.10
CA ALA A 41 1.94 16.80 7.80
C ALA A 41 0.80 15.87 7.29
N VAL A 42 0.07 15.23 8.21
CA VAL A 42 -1.04 14.32 7.87
C VAL A 42 -2.43 14.93 8.04
N GLU A 43 -2.50 16.20 8.44
CA GLU A 43 -3.77 16.89 8.68
C GLU A 43 -4.60 16.96 7.40
N GLY A 44 -5.81 16.37 7.43
CA GLY A 44 -6.68 16.31 6.25
C GLY A 44 -6.15 15.45 5.10
N MET A 45 -5.14 14.61 5.33
CA MET A 45 -4.56 13.75 4.31
C MET A 45 -5.62 12.77 3.78
N LYS A 46 -5.89 12.84 2.47
CA LYS A 46 -6.88 12.00 1.79
C LYS A 46 -6.35 10.56 1.61
N PRO A 47 -7.21 9.57 1.32
CA PRO A 47 -6.77 8.22 0.95
C PRO A 47 -5.78 8.22 -0.22
N PHE A 48 -4.84 7.26 -0.23
CA PHE A 48 -3.83 7.08 -1.28
C PHE A 48 -2.82 8.24 -1.39
N PHE A 49 -2.42 8.82 -0.26
CA PHE A 49 -1.30 9.77 -0.16
C PHE A 49 -0.21 9.21 0.76
N GLY A 50 1.01 9.70 0.59
CA GLY A 50 2.14 9.39 1.46
C GLY A 50 3.02 10.62 1.67
N VAL A 51 3.49 10.83 2.90
CA VAL A 51 4.33 11.97 3.26
C VAL A 51 5.47 11.54 4.17
N GLN A 52 6.68 12.06 3.90
CA GLN A 52 7.81 11.95 4.82
C GLN A 52 7.73 13.06 5.87
N ALA A 53 7.71 12.70 7.15
CA ALA A 53 7.65 13.63 8.27
C ALA A 53 8.64 13.20 9.37
N GLY A 54 9.83 13.80 9.34
CA GLY A 54 10.96 13.34 10.15
C GLY A 54 11.38 11.94 9.72
N ASP A 55 11.52 11.03 10.68
CA ASP A 55 11.91 9.64 10.41
C ASP A 55 10.74 8.73 10.01
N LEU A 56 9.52 9.25 9.96
CA LEU A 56 8.33 8.49 9.57
C LEU A 56 7.94 8.82 8.13
N PHE A 57 7.74 7.78 7.33
CA PHE A 57 6.93 7.86 6.12
C PHE A 57 5.52 7.39 6.48
N ILE A 58 4.53 8.27 6.36
CA ILE A 58 3.15 8.01 6.77
C ILE A 58 2.27 8.02 5.53
N ALA A 59 1.57 6.92 5.27
CA ALA A 59 0.71 6.77 4.11
C ALA A 59 -0.72 6.39 4.49
N THR A 60 -1.72 7.00 3.85
CA THR A 60 -3.15 6.66 3.96
C THR A 60 -3.51 5.50 3.03
N THR A 61 -2.78 4.41 3.17
CA THR A 61 -2.95 3.14 2.44
C THR A 61 -3.28 2.01 3.41
N GLY A 62 -3.64 0.84 2.87
CA GLY A 62 -4.11 -0.26 3.69
C GLY A 62 -4.50 -1.50 2.88
N TYR A 63 -4.71 -2.60 3.60
CA TYR A 63 -5.05 -3.90 3.01
C TYR A 63 -6.18 -4.61 3.78
N THR A 64 -7.13 -3.83 4.28
CA THR A 64 -8.24 -4.33 5.11
C THR A 64 -9.61 -3.77 4.73
N GLY A 65 -9.69 -2.88 3.75
CA GLY A 65 -10.92 -2.13 3.42
C GLY A 65 -11.29 -1.01 4.40
N GLU A 66 -10.48 -0.81 5.45
CA GLU A 66 -10.73 0.20 6.49
C GLU A 66 -9.80 1.41 6.34
N ALA A 67 -10.15 2.51 7.00
CA ALA A 67 -9.25 3.64 7.16
C ALA A 67 -8.02 3.24 8.02
N GLY A 68 -6.90 3.94 7.81
CA GLY A 68 -5.68 3.64 8.55
C GLY A 68 -4.46 4.38 8.04
N TYR A 69 -3.32 3.98 8.59
CA TYR A 69 -2.00 4.35 8.08
C TYR A 69 -1.16 3.10 7.82
N GLU A 70 -0.29 3.16 6.81
CA GLU A 70 0.94 2.38 6.75
C GLU A 70 2.10 3.31 7.07
N ILE A 71 2.89 2.95 8.08
CA ILE A 71 3.95 3.80 8.63
C ILE A 71 5.27 3.07 8.48
N ALA A 72 6.15 3.58 7.63
CA ALA A 72 7.52 3.10 7.50
C ALA A 72 8.49 3.96 8.32
N MET A 73 9.49 3.33 8.93
CA MET A 73 10.45 3.97 9.83
C MET A 73 11.77 3.20 9.87
N PRO A 74 12.88 3.80 10.34
CA PRO A 74 14.13 3.08 10.56
C PRO A 74 13.93 1.85 11.44
N ASN A 75 14.59 0.74 11.07
CA ASN A 75 14.46 -0.55 11.75
C ASN A 75 14.65 -0.45 13.28
N GLU A 76 15.60 0.36 13.73
CA GLU A 76 15.91 0.57 15.15
C GLU A 76 14.77 1.24 15.95
N LYS A 77 13.82 1.90 15.28
CA LYS A 77 12.66 2.56 15.93
C LYS A 77 11.42 1.67 15.99
N ALA A 78 11.37 0.61 15.18
CA ALA A 78 10.17 -0.17 14.95
C ALA A 78 9.62 -0.82 16.24
N ALA A 79 10.51 -1.38 17.07
CA ALA A 79 10.11 -2.07 18.29
C ALA A 79 9.46 -1.13 19.31
N ASP A 80 10.01 0.08 19.48
CA ASP A 80 9.48 1.07 20.43
C ASP A 80 8.18 1.68 19.91
N PHE A 81 8.10 1.97 18.62
CA PHE A 81 6.87 2.44 18.00
C PHE A 81 5.74 1.41 18.09
N TRP A 82 6.06 0.13 17.88
CA TRP A 82 5.10 -0.97 18.06
C TRP A 82 4.57 -1.07 19.49
N ARG A 83 5.46 -1.00 20.49
CA ARG A 83 5.05 -1.00 21.92
C ARG A 83 4.13 0.18 22.23
N ALA A 84 4.48 1.37 21.78
CA ALA A 84 3.68 2.57 21.96
C ALA A 84 2.29 2.46 21.30
N LEU A 85 2.20 1.84 20.13
CA LEU A 85 0.90 1.55 19.49
C LEU A 85 0.04 0.60 20.33
N VAL A 86 0.63 -0.44 20.90
CA VAL A 86 -0.09 -1.38 21.78
C VAL A 86 -0.58 -0.66 23.04
N GLU A 87 0.26 0.18 23.64
CA GLU A 87 -0.10 1.00 24.81
C GLU A 87 -1.22 2.01 24.48
N ALA A 88 -1.24 2.58 23.28
CA ALA A 88 -2.33 3.40 22.75
C ALA A 88 -3.61 2.60 22.42
N GLY A 89 -3.65 1.31 22.76
CA GLY A 89 -4.79 0.43 22.57
C GLY A 89 -4.88 -0.17 21.15
N GLY A 90 -3.78 -0.19 20.40
CA GLY A 90 -3.64 -0.98 19.19
C GLY A 90 -3.63 -2.46 19.53
N LYS A 91 -4.42 -3.26 18.80
CA LYS A 91 -4.44 -4.71 18.98
C LYS A 91 -3.51 -5.36 17.95
N PRO A 92 -2.49 -6.14 18.37
CA PRO A 92 -1.70 -6.95 17.45
C PRO A 92 -2.58 -7.90 16.62
N CYS A 93 -2.44 -7.83 15.30
CA CYS A 93 -3.17 -8.67 14.35
C CYS A 93 -2.17 -9.44 13.48
N GLY A 94 -2.37 -10.76 13.37
CA GLY A 94 -1.51 -11.65 12.59
C GLY A 94 -2.01 -11.91 11.17
N LEU A 95 -1.30 -12.81 10.47
CA LEU A 95 -1.56 -13.12 9.06
C LEU A 95 -2.94 -13.71 8.78
N GLY A 96 -3.48 -14.54 9.67
CA GLY A 96 -4.82 -15.12 9.49
C GLY A 96 -5.92 -14.06 9.43
N ALA A 97 -5.89 -13.09 10.35
CA ALA A 97 -6.83 -11.97 10.32
C ALA A 97 -6.62 -11.09 9.08
N ARG A 98 -5.37 -10.86 8.67
CA ARG A 98 -5.05 -10.10 7.45
C ARG A 98 -5.67 -10.73 6.20
N ASP A 99 -5.61 -12.06 6.07
CA ASP A 99 -6.19 -12.76 4.92
C ASP A 99 -7.72 -12.71 4.92
N THR A 100 -8.37 -12.82 6.08
CA THR A 100 -9.82 -12.62 6.17
C THR A 100 -10.22 -11.20 5.76
N LEU A 101 -9.57 -10.18 6.33
CA LEU A 101 -9.89 -8.78 6.09
C LEU A 101 -9.73 -8.37 4.63
N ARG A 102 -8.61 -8.75 3.99
CA ARG A 102 -8.38 -8.43 2.58
C ARG A 102 -9.39 -9.10 1.66
N LEU A 103 -9.77 -10.34 1.97
CA LEU A 103 -10.69 -11.12 1.16
C LEU A 103 -12.10 -10.53 1.26
N GLU A 104 -12.55 -10.19 2.48
CA GLU A 104 -13.82 -9.48 2.70
C GLU A 104 -13.85 -8.12 1.99
N ALA A 105 -12.70 -7.41 1.94
CA ALA A 105 -12.56 -6.15 1.22
C ALA A 105 -12.41 -6.31 -0.32
N GLY A 106 -12.40 -7.53 -0.85
CA GLY A 106 -12.25 -7.79 -2.30
C GLY A 106 -10.86 -7.44 -2.85
N MET A 107 -9.82 -7.50 -2.01
CA MET A 107 -8.44 -7.20 -2.42
C MET A 107 -7.69 -8.47 -2.82
N ASN A 108 -7.06 -8.44 -3.99
CA ASN A 108 -6.32 -9.58 -4.55
C ASN A 108 -5.03 -9.86 -3.77
N LEU A 109 -4.68 -11.14 -3.67
CA LEU A 109 -3.44 -11.70 -3.18
C LEU A 109 -2.70 -12.37 -4.36
N TYR A 110 -1.50 -11.88 -4.65
CA TYR A 110 -0.65 -12.47 -5.68
C TYR A 110 -0.35 -13.95 -5.38
N GLY A 111 -0.44 -14.80 -6.39
CA GLY A 111 -0.37 -16.26 -6.29
C GLY A 111 -1.70 -16.94 -5.97
N GLN A 112 -2.77 -16.19 -5.71
CA GLN A 112 -4.14 -16.72 -5.60
C GLN A 112 -5.06 -16.15 -6.68
N GLU A 113 -5.38 -14.85 -6.63
CA GLU A 113 -6.27 -14.24 -7.62
C GLU A 113 -5.57 -13.96 -8.96
N MET A 114 -4.25 -13.79 -8.95
CA MET A 114 -3.44 -13.63 -10.15
C MET A 114 -2.00 -14.11 -9.96
N ASP A 115 -1.42 -14.56 -11.06
CA ASP A 115 0.01 -14.82 -11.23
C ASP A 115 0.40 -14.47 -12.68
N GLU A 116 1.61 -14.86 -13.12
CA GLU A 116 2.10 -14.61 -14.48
C GLU A 116 1.22 -15.23 -15.58
N GLY A 117 0.41 -16.25 -15.24
CA GLY A 117 -0.50 -16.92 -16.15
C GLY A 117 -1.91 -16.32 -16.22
N ILE A 118 -2.25 -15.37 -15.35
CA ILE A 118 -3.59 -14.79 -15.26
C ILE A 118 -3.57 -13.33 -15.70
N SER A 119 -4.42 -13.00 -16.69
CA SER A 119 -4.62 -11.61 -17.10
C SER A 119 -5.21 -10.76 -15.96
N PRO A 120 -4.75 -9.51 -15.76
CA PRO A 120 -5.39 -8.60 -14.81
C PRO A 120 -6.88 -8.33 -15.15
N LEU A 121 -7.30 -8.47 -16.42
CA LEU A 121 -8.71 -8.33 -16.81
C LEU A 121 -9.57 -9.45 -16.18
N ALA A 122 -9.03 -10.66 -16.08
CA ALA A 122 -9.69 -11.80 -15.46
C ALA A 122 -9.61 -11.80 -13.91
N ALA A 123 -8.84 -10.89 -13.32
CA ALA A 123 -8.58 -10.82 -11.88
C ALA A 123 -9.18 -9.57 -11.23
N ASN A 124 -10.27 -9.00 -11.77
CA ASN A 124 -10.90 -7.78 -11.23
C ASN A 124 -9.94 -6.56 -11.15
N MET A 125 -8.94 -6.49 -12.02
CA MET A 125 -7.97 -5.38 -12.08
C MET A 125 -8.15 -4.52 -13.34
N GLY A 126 -9.19 -4.73 -14.15
CA GLY A 126 -9.42 -3.92 -15.34
C GLY A 126 -9.51 -2.41 -15.07
N TRP A 127 -9.98 -2.03 -13.87
CA TRP A 127 -10.07 -0.64 -13.44
C TRP A 127 -8.69 0.02 -13.17
N THR A 128 -7.62 -0.75 -12.97
CA THR A 128 -6.27 -0.21 -12.75
C THR A 128 -5.54 0.07 -14.07
N ILE A 129 -6.06 -0.44 -15.19
CA ILE A 129 -5.45 -0.29 -16.51
C ILE A 129 -5.81 1.08 -17.09
N ALA A 130 -4.82 1.97 -17.13
CA ALA A 130 -4.94 3.26 -17.78
C ALA A 130 -4.77 3.12 -19.31
N TRP A 131 -5.90 2.93 -20.01
CA TRP A 131 -5.96 2.80 -21.47
C TRP A 131 -5.61 4.10 -22.20
N GLU A 132 -5.99 5.22 -21.59
CA GLU A 132 -5.71 6.56 -22.11
C GLU A 132 -4.58 7.24 -21.32
N PRO A 133 -3.77 8.09 -21.97
CA PRO A 133 -3.81 8.36 -23.41
C PRO A 133 -3.29 7.15 -24.23
N ALA A 134 -3.91 6.90 -25.39
CA ALA A 134 -3.67 5.70 -26.19
C ALA A 134 -2.24 5.55 -26.71
N ASP A 135 -1.50 6.66 -26.84
CA ASP A 135 -0.10 6.70 -27.28
C ASP A 135 0.90 6.34 -26.17
N ARG A 136 0.45 6.23 -24.91
CA ARG A 136 1.29 5.77 -23.80
C ARG A 136 1.52 4.27 -23.91
N ASP A 137 2.70 3.88 -24.37
CA ASP A 137 3.11 2.48 -24.35
C ASP A 137 3.45 1.99 -22.93
N PHE A 138 3.18 0.71 -22.67
CA PHE A 138 3.57 0.02 -21.44
C PHE A 138 3.66 -1.49 -21.68
N ILE A 139 4.52 -2.17 -20.90
CA ILE A 139 4.74 -3.62 -21.03
C ILE A 139 3.40 -4.36 -20.86
N GLY A 140 3.02 -5.14 -21.88
CA GLY A 140 1.79 -5.92 -21.90
C GLY A 140 0.59 -5.21 -22.55
N ARG A 141 0.71 -3.96 -23.01
CA ARG A 141 -0.38 -3.18 -23.61
C ARG A 141 -1.08 -3.91 -24.77
N GLU A 142 -0.33 -4.29 -25.80
CA GLU A 142 -0.88 -4.96 -26.99
C GLU A 142 -1.63 -6.26 -26.64
N ALA A 143 -1.08 -7.05 -25.71
CA ALA A 143 -1.71 -8.28 -25.24
C ALA A 143 -3.03 -8.00 -24.50
N LEU A 144 -3.08 -6.95 -23.68
CA LEU A 144 -4.29 -6.53 -22.97
C LEU A 144 -5.36 -5.99 -23.91
N GLU A 145 -4.98 -5.24 -24.94
CA GLU A 145 -5.91 -4.75 -25.96
C GLU A 145 -6.57 -5.93 -26.70
N MET A 146 -5.78 -6.93 -27.12
CA MET A 146 -6.30 -8.15 -27.73
C MET A 146 -7.23 -8.96 -26.81
N GLN A 147 -6.94 -9.01 -25.51
CA GLN A 147 -7.78 -9.70 -24.53
C GLN A 147 -9.12 -8.98 -24.34
N ARG A 148 -9.08 -7.65 -24.20
CA ARG A 148 -10.27 -6.81 -24.06
C ARG A 148 -11.21 -6.92 -25.26
N GLU A 149 -10.67 -6.94 -26.48
CA GLU A 149 -11.46 -7.11 -27.71
C GLU A 149 -12.15 -8.48 -27.80
N LYS A 150 -11.53 -9.52 -27.23
CA LYS A 150 -12.07 -10.89 -27.22
C LYS A 150 -13.07 -11.14 -26.09
N GLY A 151 -13.35 -10.14 -25.24
CA GLY A 151 -14.31 -10.26 -24.13
C GLY A 151 -13.75 -10.96 -22.90
N HIS A 152 -12.43 -10.85 -22.67
CA HIS A 152 -11.86 -11.02 -21.35
C HIS A 152 -11.86 -9.70 -20.57
#